data_AF-A0A3M1MY08-F1
#
_entry.id   AF-A0A3M1MY08-F1
#
_cell.length_a   1.000
_cell.length_b   1.000
_cell.length_c   1.000
_cell.angle_alpha   90.00
_cell.angle_beta   90.00
_cell.angle_gamma   90.00
#
_symmetry.space_group_name_H-M   'P 1'
#
loop_
_entity.id
_entity.type
_entity.pdbx_description
1 polymer ?
#
loop_
_entity_poly.entity_id
_entity_poly.type
_entity_poly.pdbx_seq_one_letter_code
_entity_poly.pdbx_strand_id
1 'polypeptide(L)'
;MEKLQQLHDLILEERRAAIDLDNERIEHLAERKAELLAELHDLNFDTNDPALRELAQTIRDENRRNAYLLWSSLRWVRDILNFYSRQMTEPAYDPAGQPVPGGGGKLISGKV
;
A
#
# COMPACT_ATOMS: atom_id res chain seq x y z
N MET A 1 -11.42 24.67 12.68
CA MET A 1 -12.17 23.97 11.62
C MET A 1 -11.41 23.86 10.31
N GLU A 2 -10.79 24.94 9.80
CA GLU A 2 -10.11 24.96 8.49
C GLU A 2 -9.07 23.84 8.28
N LYS A 3 -8.19 23.57 9.27
CA LYS A 3 -7.19 22.50 9.15
C LYS A 3 -7.77 21.08 9.11
N LEU A 4 -8.89 20.83 9.79
CA LEU A 4 -9.58 19.53 9.73
C LEU A 4 -10.24 19.33 8.36
N GLN A 5 -10.78 20.40 7.78
CA GLN A 5 -11.30 20.36 6.41
C GLN A 5 -10.17 20.10 5.41
N GLN A 6 -9.01 20.76 5.57
CA GLN A 6 -7.83 20.50 4.74
C GLN A 6 -7.37 19.03 4.85
N LEU A 7 -7.40 18.44 6.05
CA LEU A 7 -7.07 17.02 6.23
C LEU A 7 -8.06 16.10 5.50
N HIS A 8 -9.36 16.42 5.57
CA HIS A 8 -10.38 15.68 4.85
C HIS A 8 -10.17 15.75 3.33
N ASP A 9 -9.87 16.94 2.79
CA ASP A 9 -9.63 17.14 1.36
C ASP A 9 -8.36 16.38 0.90
N LEU A 10 -7.29 16.39 1.70
CA LEU A 10 -6.08 15.60 1.45
C LEU A 10 -6.36 14.09 1.40
N ILE A 11 -7.23 13.57 2.28
CA ILE A 11 -7.63 12.15 2.27
C ILE A 11 -8.42 11.80 0.99
N LEU A 12 -9.24 12.72 0.49
CA LEU A 12 -9.96 12.51 -0.77
C LEU A 12 -9.00 12.54 -1.97
N GLU A 13 -7.98 13.39 -1.94
CA GLU A 13 -6.93 13.39 -2.96
C GLU A 13 -6.08 12.13 -2.93
N GLU A 14 -5.72 11.65 -1.73
CA GLU A 14 -4.99 10.39 -1.52
C GLU A 14 -5.75 9.22 -2.13
N ARG A 15 -7.09 9.21 -2.00
CA ARG A 15 -7.91 8.18 -2.67
C ARG A 15 -7.72 8.17 -4.17
N ARG A 16 -7.75 9.34 -4.81
CA ARG A 16 -7.62 9.47 -6.26
C ARG A 16 -6.25 8.97 -6.70
N ALA A 17 -5.19 9.43 -6.03
CA ALA A 17 -3.83 8.98 -6.30
C ALA A 17 -3.66 7.46 -6.11
N ALA A 18 -4.30 6.88 -5.09
CA ALA A 18 -4.26 5.46 -4.82
C ALA A 18 -5.04 4.61 -5.85
N ILE A 19 -6.11 5.14 -6.44
CA ILE A 19 -6.81 4.51 -7.58
C ILE A 19 -5.92 4.54 -8.83
N ASP A 20 -5.25 5.67 -9.07
CA ASP A 20 -4.38 5.88 -10.23
C ASP A 20 -3.02 5.16 -10.09
N LEU A 21 -2.72 4.61 -8.90
CA LEU A 21 -1.42 4.03 -8.52
C LEU A 21 -0.24 4.99 -8.75
N ASP A 22 -0.48 6.28 -8.56
CA ASP A 22 0.51 7.35 -8.69
C ASP A 22 1.37 7.41 -7.41
N ASN A 23 2.46 6.66 -7.40
CA ASN A 23 3.32 6.51 -6.22
C ASN A 23 3.97 7.84 -5.78
N GLU A 24 4.42 8.67 -6.73
CA GLU A 24 5.03 9.98 -6.42
C GLU A 24 4.02 10.89 -5.72
N ARG A 25 2.80 10.94 -6.24
CA ARG A 25 1.73 11.73 -5.63
C ARG A 25 1.30 11.17 -4.28
N ILE A 26 1.27 9.85 -4.10
CA ILE A 26 0.96 9.21 -2.80
C ILE A 26 2.01 9.60 -1.77
N GLU A 27 3.30 9.58 -2.12
CA GLU A 27 4.40 9.96 -1.23
C GLU A 27 4.29 11.43 -0.81
N HIS A 28 4.12 12.35 -1.76
CA HIS A 28 3.91 13.77 -1.47
C HIS A 28 2.67 14.03 -0.60
N LEU A 29 1.57 13.32 -0.85
CA LEU A 29 0.36 13.45 -0.02
C LEU A 29 0.57 12.91 1.40
N ALA A 30 1.39 11.87 1.57
CA ALA A 30 1.74 11.32 2.87
C ALA A 30 2.58 12.31 3.69
N GLU A 31 3.57 12.96 3.07
CA GLU A 31 4.38 14.02 3.69
C GLU A 31 3.50 15.18 4.16
N ARG A 32 2.65 15.72 3.27
CA ARG A 32 1.73 16.82 3.60
C ARG A 32 0.73 16.43 4.70
N LYS A 33 0.25 15.18 4.72
CA LYS A 33 -0.59 14.66 5.81
C LYS A 33 0.17 14.64 7.13
N ALA A 34 1.43 14.21 7.13
CA ALA A 34 2.24 14.14 8.35
C ALA A 34 2.49 15.54 8.93
N GLU A 35 2.84 16.52 8.09
CA GLU A 35 2.98 17.93 8.49
C GLU A 35 1.68 18.47 9.09
N LEU A 36 0.55 18.30 8.38
CA LEU A 36 -0.74 18.78 8.86
C LEU A 36 -1.18 18.10 10.16
N LEU A 37 -0.90 16.81 10.33
CA LEU A 37 -1.20 16.09 11.57
C LEU A 37 -0.35 16.60 12.74
N ALA A 38 0.92 16.94 12.52
CA ALA A 38 1.77 17.56 13.54
C ALA A 38 1.19 18.93 13.96
N GLU A 39 0.77 19.75 12.99
CA GLU A 39 0.13 21.03 13.28
C GLU A 39 -1.23 20.89 13.98
N LEU A 40 -1.99 19.84 13.66
CA LEU A 40 -3.27 19.54 14.30
C LEU A 40 -3.09 19.04 15.74
N HIS A 41 -1.98 18.36 16.04
CA HIS A 41 -1.69 17.88 17.39
C HIS A 41 -1.57 19.02 18.40
N ASP A 42 -1.02 20.16 17.98
CA ASP A 42 -0.81 21.34 18.84
C ASP A 42 -2.07 22.21 19.00
N LEU A 43 -3.14 21.90 18.26
CA LEU A 43 -4.41 22.60 18.35
C LEU A 43 -5.33 21.94 19.39
N ASN A 44 -5.71 22.71 20.41
CA ASN A 44 -6.76 22.31 21.33
C ASN A 44 -8.13 22.45 20.65
N PHE A 45 -8.66 21.33 20.17
CA PHE A 45 -10.04 21.24 19.68
C PHE A 45 -11.02 21.11 20.83
N ASP A 46 -12.13 21.84 20.75
CA ASP A 46 -13.26 21.60 21.64
C ASP A 46 -13.92 20.28 21.24
N THR A 47 -13.69 19.24 22.02
CA THR A 47 -14.22 17.90 21.79
C THR A 47 -15.73 17.79 22.05
N ASN A 48 -16.37 18.84 22.56
CA ASN A 48 -17.82 18.87 22.75
C ASN A 48 -18.58 19.40 21.52
N ASP A 49 -17.90 19.94 20.50
CA ASP A 49 -18.54 20.35 19.25
C ASP A 49 -19.00 19.12 18.45
N PRO A 50 -20.32 18.92 18.25
CA PRO A 50 -20.84 17.78 17.50
C PRO A 50 -20.37 17.75 16.05
N ALA A 51 -20.25 18.91 15.39
CA ALA A 51 -19.85 18.99 13.98
C ALA A 51 -18.38 18.57 13.80
N LEU A 52 -17.53 18.94 14.76
CA LEU A 52 -16.12 18.56 14.76
C LEU A 52 -15.95 17.05 14.96
N ARG A 53 -16.75 16.45 15.84
CA ARG A 53 -16.75 15.00 16.08
C ARG A 53 -17.19 14.21 14.85
N GLU A 54 -18.24 14.68 14.17
CA GLU A 54 -18.72 14.07 12.94
C GLU A 54 -17.65 14.11 11.85
N LEU A 55 -17.06 15.27 11.60
CA LEU A 55 -15.99 15.42 10.61
C LEU A 55 -14.77 14.54 10.93
N ALA A 56 -14.33 14.49 12.19
CA ALA A 56 -13.23 13.63 12.62
C ALA A 56 -13.54 12.14 12.41
N GLN A 57 -14.80 11.74 12.62
CA GLN A 57 -15.24 10.38 12.35
C GLN A 57 -15.19 10.06 10.85
N THR A 58 -15.69 10.96 10.01
CA THR A 58 -15.61 10.83 8.54
C THR A 58 -14.15 10.68 8.09
N ILE A 59 -13.24 11.54 8.55
CA ILE A 59 -11.80 11.49 8.26
C ILE A 59 -11.22 10.10 8.59
N ARG A 60 -11.56 9.54 9.75
CA ARG A 60 -11.08 8.19 10.15
C ARG A 60 -11.60 7.10 9.22
N ASP A 61 -12.89 7.16 8.88
CA ASP A 61 -13.52 6.17 8.00
C ASP A 61 -12.93 6.24 6.58
N GLU A 62 -12.72 7.44 6.05
CA GLU A 62 -12.12 7.65 4.73
C GLU A 62 -10.64 7.21 4.70
N ASN A 63 -9.86 7.51 5.75
CA ASN A 63 -8.46 7.05 5.86
C ASN A 63 -8.38 5.51 5.95
N ARG A 64 -9.31 4.85 6.66
CA ARG A 64 -9.38 3.38 6.70
C ARG A 64 -9.67 2.79 5.33
N ARG A 65 -10.56 3.40 4.56
CA ARG A 65 -10.86 2.97 3.18
C ARG A 65 -9.65 3.10 2.27
N ASN A 66 -8.92 4.22 2.35
CA ASN A 66 -7.71 4.42 1.55
C ASN A 66 -6.62 3.39 1.90
N ALA A 67 -6.40 3.13 3.19
CA ALA A 67 -5.46 2.10 3.63
C ALA A 67 -5.83 0.70 3.11
N TYR A 68 -7.12 0.36 3.12
CA TYR A 68 -7.59 -0.89 2.52
C TYR A 68 -7.35 -0.96 1.02
N LEU A 69 -7.59 0.14 0.29
CA LEU A 69 -7.34 0.22 -1.14
C LEU A 69 -5.86 -0.07 -1.46
N LEU A 70 -4.94 0.66 -0.81
CA LEU A 70 -3.50 0.46 -0.98
C LEU A 70 -3.06 -0.97 -0.63
N TRP A 71 -3.56 -1.52 0.47
CA TRP A 71 -3.29 -2.90 0.86
C TRP A 71 -3.76 -3.90 -0.21
N SER A 72 -4.98 -3.70 -0.75
CA SER A 72 -5.54 -4.57 -1.77
C SER A 72 -4.78 -4.49 -3.09
N SER A 73 -4.34 -3.29 -3.48
CA SER A 73 -3.49 -3.06 -4.66
C SER A 73 -2.13 -3.76 -4.51
N LEU A 74 -1.47 -3.64 -3.34
CA LEU A 74 -0.21 -4.32 -3.08
C LEU A 74 -0.35 -5.84 -3.14
N ARG A 75 -1.44 -6.38 -2.58
CA ARG A 75 -1.74 -7.81 -2.67
C ARG A 75 -1.87 -8.25 -4.12
N TRP A 76 -2.62 -7.50 -4.93
CA TRP A 76 -2.79 -7.80 -6.35
C TRP A 76 -1.47 -7.80 -7.12
N VAL A 77 -0.61 -6.80 -6.92
CA VAL A 77 0.74 -6.75 -7.52
C VAL A 77 1.57 -7.97 -7.12
N ARG A 78 1.53 -8.37 -5.84
CA ARG A 78 2.26 -9.55 -5.35
C ARG A 78 1.74 -10.85 -6.00
N ASP A 79 0.44 -10.97 -6.17
CA ASP A 79 -0.17 -12.13 -6.82
C ASP A 79 0.27 -12.23 -8.29
N ILE A 80 0.38 -11.10 -9.00
CA ILE A 80 0.93 -11.04 -10.36
C ILE A 80 2.39 -11.51 -10.39
N LEU A 81 3.25 -11.00 -9.50
CA LEU A 81 4.66 -11.39 -9.45
C LEU A 81 4.82 -12.88 -9.16
N ASN A 82 4.01 -13.44 -8.24
CA ASN A 82 4.00 -14.86 -7.92
C ASN A 82 3.53 -15.73 -9.08
N PHE A 83 2.59 -15.24 -9.88
CA PHE A 83 2.14 -15.93 -11.09
C PHE A 83 3.26 -16.04 -12.11
N TYR A 84 3.99 -14.95 -12.38
CA TYR A 84 5.10 -14.97 -13.33
C TYR A 84 6.31 -15.77 -12.84
N SER A 85 6.65 -15.70 -11.55
CA SER A 85 7.79 -16.45 -11.00
C SER A 85 7.60 -17.97 -11.11
N ARG A 86 6.35 -18.46 -10.99
CA ARG A 86 6.02 -19.89 -11.20
C ARG A 86 6.18 -20.32 -12.66
N GLN A 87 5.91 -19.44 -13.62
CA GLN A 87 6.05 -19.77 -15.05
C GLN A 87 7.51 -19.76 -15.52
N MET A 88 8.38 -18.98 -14.87
CA MET A 88 9.81 -18.91 -15.20
C MET A 88 10.67 -20.00 -14.56
N THR A 89 10.07 -21.08 -14.04
CA THR A 89 10.85 -22.23 -13.57
C THR A 89 11.52 -22.86 -14.79
N GLU A 90 12.83 -22.64 -14.97
CA GLU A 90 13.60 -23.31 -16.02
C GLU A 90 13.41 -24.83 -15.93
N PRO A 91 13.31 -25.54 -17.06
CA PRO A 91 13.31 -27.00 -17.02
C PRO A 91 14.61 -27.46 -16.35
N ALA A 92 14.49 -28.19 -15.25
CA ALA A 92 15.62 -28.90 -14.71
C ALA A 92 16.02 -29.98 -15.74
N TYR A 93 17.31 -30.16 -15.96
CA TYR A 93 17.82 -31.23 -16.79
C TYR A 93 18.47 -32.28 -15.90
N ASP A 94 18.20 -33.55 -16.16
CA ASP A 94 18.92 -34.64 -15.52
C ASP A 94 20.38 -34.73 -16.05
N PRO A 95 21.25 -35.54 -15.44
CA PRO A 95 22.61 -35.76 -15.94
C PRO A 95 22.69 -36.34 -17.37
N ALA A 96 21.57 -36.82 -17.94
CA ALA A 96 21.44 -37.31 -19.30
C ALA A 96 20.85 -36.25 -20.26
N GLY A 97 20.61 -35.02 -19.80
CA GLY A 97 20.12 -33.90 -20.59
C GLY A 97 18.61 -33.93 -20.86
N GLN A 98 17.83 -34.75 -20.16
CA GLN A 98 16.37 -34.82 -20.32
C GLN A 98 15.66 -33.82 -19.40
N PRO A 99 14.61 -33.12 -19.88
CA PRO A 99 13.85 -32.19 -19.06
C PRO A 99 13.02 -32.94 -18.01
N VAL A 100 13.18 -32.57 -16.74
CA VAL A 100 12.45 -33.14 -15.59
C VAL A 100 11.40 -32.14 -15.09
N PRO A 101 10.11 -32.51 -14.99
CA PRO A 101 9.09 -31.62 -14.46
C PRO A 101 9.26 -31.43 -12.95
N GLY A 102 9.38 -30.17 -12.50
CA GLY A 102 9.33 -29.79 -11.08
C GLY A 102 10.66 -29.53 -10.38
N GLY A 103 11.79 -29.44 -11.08
CA GLY A 103 13.13 -29.30 -10.47
C GLY A 103 13.57 -27.87 -10.14
N GLY A 104 12.69 -27.03 -9.61
CA GLY A 104 13.06 -25.73 -9.04
C GLY A 104 13.51 -25.89 -7.58
N GLY A 105 14.64 -26.56 -7.32
CA GLY A 105 15.07 -26.72 -5.93
C GLY A 105 16.34 -27.54 -5.72
N LYS A 106 17.30 -26.88 -5.09
CA LYS A 106 18.51 -27.42 -4.46
C LYS A 106 19.67 -27.71 -5.41
N LEU A 107 20.51 -26.68 -5.56
CA LEU A 107 21.91 -26.81 -5.98
C LEU A 107 22.55 -27.97 -5.20
N ILE A 108 22.91 -29.03 -5.92
CA ILE A 108 23.63 -30.16 -5.33
C ILE A 108 24.99 -29.62 -4.93
N SER A 109 25.24 -29.69 -3.62
CA SER A 109 26.53 -29.49 -2.97
C SER A 109 27.62 -30.22 -3.75
N GLY A 110 28.47 -29.45 -4.43
CA GLY A 110 29.69 -29.96 -5.02
C GLY A 110 30.66 -30.34 -3.90
N LYS A 111 30.82 -31.63 -3.67
CA LYS A 111 32.05 -32.18 -3.08
C LYS A 111 32.92 -32.62 -4.25
N VAL A 112 34.00 -31.87 -4.49
CA VAL A 112 35.19 -32.37 -5.19
C VAL A 112 36.13 -32.92 -4.13
#